data_AF-A0A6J5BJC9-F1
#
_entry.id   AF-A0A6J5BJC9-F1
#
_cell.length_a   1.000
_cell.length_b   1.000
_cell.length_c   1.000
_cell.angle_alpha   90.00
_cell.angle_beta   90.00
_cell.angle_gamma   90.00
#
_symmetry.space_group_name_H-M   'P 1'
#
loop_
_entity.id
_entity.type
_entity.pdbx_description
1 polymer ?
#
loop_
_entity_poly.entity_id
_entity_poly.type
_entity_poly.pdbx_seq_one_letter_code
_entity_poly.pdbx_strand_id
1 'polypeptide(L)'
;MKTTSQTRSRGKTITLWTLQILVAAAFIGAGSAKLASAPMMVQIFDHIGVGQWFRYVTGIVEVVGGIMVLIPRSAPFGGVLLATTMACAICVHLLRIGGNPAPAFVLLVLSAAIVWLRRDQLASLLSSTHSTSTSV
;
A
#
# COMPACT_ATOMS: atom_id res chain seq x y z
N MET A 1 33.22 19.92 -18.70
CA MET A 1 32.51 20.11 -17.43
C MET A 1 31.02 20.31 -17.73
N LYS A 2 30.17 19.29 -17.55
CA LYS A 2 28.71 19.37 -17.80
C LYS A 2 27.99 19.07 -16.47
N THR A 3 27.63 20.10 -15.74
CA THR A 3 26.79 19.99 -14.54
C THR A 3 25.33 19.93 -14.97
N THR A 4 24.83 18.73 -15.26
CA THR A 4 23.38 18.50 -15.39
C THR A 4 22.76 18.53 -14.01
N SER A 5 22.27 19.69 -13.56
CA SER A 5 21.38 19.76 -12.41
C SER A 5 20.04 19.12 -12.80
N GLN A 6 19.87 17.86 -12.41
CA GLN A 6 18.58 17.18 -12.45
C GLN A 6 17.64 17.85 -11.44
N THR A 7 17.02 18.96 -11.82
CA THR A 7 15.95 19.59 -11.05
C THR A 7 14.76 18.64 -11.04
N ARG A 8 14.64 17.83 -9.98
CA ARG A 8 13.45 17.01 -9.71
C ARG A 8 12.25 17.96 -9.73
N SER A 9 11.46 17.93 -10.79
CA SER A 9 10.29 18.80 -10.98
C SER A 9 9.44 18.78 -9.72
N ARG A 10 9.26 19.96 -9.08
CA ARG A 10 8.44 20.11 -7.87
C ARG A 10 7.04 19.50 -8.04
N GLY A 11 6.51 19.54 -9.28
CA GLY A 11 5.23 18.92 -9.64
C GLY A 11 5.21 17.40 -9.41
N LYS A 12 6.27 16.68 -9.80
CA LYS A 12 6.35 15.22 -9.58
C LYS A 12 6.31 14.88 -8.08
N THR A 13 6.95 15.70 -7.25
CA THR A 13 6.93 15.53 -5.79
C THR A 13 5.54 15.80 -5.20
N ILE A 14 4.85 16.85 -5.65
CA ILE A 14 3.50 17.18 -5.18
C ILE A 14 2.51 16.07 -5.55
N THR A 15 2.49 15.63 -6.81
CA THR A 15 1.61 14.54 -7.27
C THR A 15 1.82 13.25 -6.47
N LEU A 16 3.08 12.92 -6.15
CA LEU A 16 3.40 11.76 -5.31
C LEU A 16 2.81 11.88 -3.90
N TRP A 17 3.01 13.03 -3.26
CA TRP A 17 2.50 13.27 -1.92
C TRP A 17 0.97 13.27 -1.88
N THR A 18 0.32 13.90 -2.85
CA THR A 18 -1.14 13.88 -2.97
C THR A 18 -1.66 12.45 -3.10
N LEU A 19 -1.06 11.64 -3.98
CA LEU A 19 -1.44 10.23 -4.16
C LEU A 19 -1.22 9.42 -2.87
N GLN A 20 -0.08 9.61 -2.19
CA GLN A 20 0.21 8.91 -0.94
C GLN A 20 -0.76 9.25 0.18
N ILE A 21 -1.09 10.53 0.36
CA ILE A 21 -2.04 10.97 1.38
C ILE A 21 -3.41 10.38 1.09
N LEU A 22 -3.85 10.39 -0.17
CA LEU A 22 -5.13 9.82 -0.58
C LEU A 22 -5.19 8.31 -0.30
N VAL A 23 -4.15 7.57 -0.70
CA VAL A 23 -4.07 6.13 -0.46
C VAL A 23 -4.00 5.82 1.03
N ALA A 24 -3.15 6.53 1.78
CA ALA A 24 -3.03 6.34 3.22
C ALA A 24 -4.35 6.61 3.93
N ALA A 25 -5.05 7.71 3.60
CA ALA A 25 -6.35 8.04 4.17
C ALA A 25 -7.39 6.94 3.86
N ALA A 26 -7.42 6.45 2.62
CA ALA A 26 -8.35 5.38 2.23
C ALA A 26 -8.09 4.08 3.01
N PHE A 27 -6.84 3.63 3.14
CA PHE A 27 -6.49 2.41 3.86
C PHE A 27 -6.61 2.54 5.37
N ILE A 28 -6.21 3.68 5.95
CA ILE A 28 -6.39 3.93 7.39
C ILE A 28 -7.87 3.99 7.72
N GLY A 29 -8.69 4.65 6.90
CA GLY A 29 -10.14 4.71 7.09
C GLY A 29 -10.79 3.32 6.96
N ALA A 30 -10.46 2.57 5.91
CA ALA A 30 -10.97 1.22 5.68
C ALA A 30 -10.55 0.25 6.79
N GLY A 31 -9.28 0.27 7.19
CA GLY A 31 -8.75 -0.57 8.26
C GLY A 31 -9.34 -0.20 9.61
N SER A 32 -9.47 1.10 9.90
CA SER A 32 -10.12 1.57 11.13
C SER A 32 -11.59 1.18 11.19
N ALA A 33 -12.33 1.23 10.08
CA ALA A 33 -13.71 0.74 10.01
C ALA A 33 -13.79 -0.79 10.26
N LYS A 34 -12.80 -1.54 9.77
CA LYS A 34 -12.64 -2.96 10.09
C LYS A 34 -12.35 -3.16 11.57
N LEU A 35 -11.59 -2.31 12.25
CA LEU A 35 -11.30 -2.46 13.68
C LEU A 35 -12.45 -2.00 14.59
N ALA A 36 -13.14 -0.93 14.19
CA ALA A 36 -14.31 -0.39 14.87
C ALA A 36 -15.57 -1.28 14.73
N SER A 37 -15.46 -2.41 14.03
CA SER A 37 -16.55 -3.37 13.84
C SER A 37 -17.79 -2.74 13.19
N ALA A 38 -17.56 -1.89 12.19
CA ALA A 38 -18.65 -1.30 11.41
C ALA A 38 -19.57 -2.41 10.85
N PRO A 39 -20.90 -2.32 10.98
CA PRO A 39 -21.83 -3.41 10.68
C PRO A 39 -21.63 -4.02 9.29
N MET A 40 -21.43 -3.17 8.28
CA MET A 40 -21.14 -3.59 6.91
C MET A 40 -19.84 -4.42 6.80
N MET A 41 -18.78 -4.06 7.52
CA MET A 41 -17.52 -4.80 7.49
C MET A 41 -17.62 -6.13 8.24
N VAL A 42 -18.38 -6.17 9.34
CA VAL A 42 -18.65 -7.41 10.07
C VAL A 42 -19.39 -8.40 9.18
N GLN A 43 -20.45 -7.95 8.50
CA GLN A 43 -21.24 -8.77 7.56
C GLN A 43 -20.41 -9.32 6.42
N ILE A 44 -19.58 -8.50 5.76
CA ILE A 44 -18.70 -8.95 4.68
C ILE A 44 -17.77 -10.07 5.16
N PHE A 45 -17.15 -9.90 6.34
CA PHE A 45 -16.22 -10.92 6.88
C PHE A 45 -16.94 -12.15 7.43
N ASP A 46 -18.19 -12.04 7.87
CA ASP A 46 -19.03 -13.19 8.20
C ASP A 46 -19.33 -14.02 6.95
N HIS A 47 -19.63 -13.37 5.82
CA HIS A 47 -19.83 -14.07 4.53
C HIS A 47 -18.58 -14.81 4.03
N ILE A 48 -17.38 -14.35 4.39
CA ILE A 48 -16.13 -15.07 4.07
C ILE A 48 -16.10 -16.45 4.78
N GLY A 49 -16.65 -16.52 6.00
CA GLY A 49 -16.78 -17.75 6.78
C GLY A 49 -15.49 -18.23 7.47
N VAL A 50 -14.42 -17.41 7.47
CA VAL A 50 -13.14 -17.70 8.16
C VAL A 50 -13.13 -17.20 9.61
N GLY A 51 -14.13 -16.40 9.98
CA GLY A 51 -14.32 -15.84 11.32
C GLY A 51 -13.81 -14.39 11.46
N GLN A 52 -14.28 -13.73 12.52
CA GLN A 52 -14.05 -12.30 12.75
C GLN A 52 -12.60 -11.94 13.08
N TRP A 53 -11.77 -12.90 13.53
CA TRP A 53 -10.34 -12.65 13.77
C TRP A 53 -9.61 -12.19 12.49
N PHE A 54 -10.02 -12.72 11.32
CA PHE A 54 -9.45 -12.35 10.02
C PHE A 54 -9.72 -10.88 9.68
N ARG A 55 -10.89 -10.34 10.09
CA ARG A 55 -11.21 -8.92 9.97
C ARG A 55 -10.21 -8.06 10.75
N TYR A 56 -9.93 -8.42 12.00
CA TYR A 56 -9.00 -7.66 12.83
C TYR A 56 -7.58 -7.68 12.27
N VAL A 57 -7.09 -8.85 11.85
CA VAL A 57 -5.75 -8.96 11.22
C VAL A 57 -5.67 -8.10 9.96
N THR A 58 -6.66 -8.20 9.08
CA THR A 58 -6.70 -7.39 7.84
C THR A 58 -6.77 -5.90 8.15
N GLY A 59 -7.59 -5.50 9.14
CA GLY A 59 -7.70 -4.10 9.56
C GLY A 59 -6.39 -3.54 10.10
N ILE A 60 -5.66 -4.30 10.91
CA ILE A 60 -4.33 -3.90 11.42
C ILE A 60 -3.35 -3.75 10.25
N VAL A 61 -3.31 -4.72 9.33
CA VAL A 61 -2.42 -4.70 8.17
C VAL A 61 -2.69 -3.48 7.28
N GLU A 62 -3.95 -3.13 7.04
CA GLU A 62 -4.32 -1.95 6.25
C GLU A 62 -3.92 -0.64 6.93
N VAL A 63 -4.12 -0.51 8.24
CA VAL A 63 -3.71 0.69 9.00
C VAL A 63 -2.19 0.83 8.99
N VAL A 64 -1.47 -0.24 9.31
CA VAL A 64 0.00 -0.25 9.32
C VAL A 64 0.55 0.05 7.92
N GLY A 65 0.01 -0.58 6.88
CA GLY A 65 0.40 -0.33 5.50
C GLY A 65 0.12 1.12 5.08
N GLY A 66 -1.05 1.67 5.43
CA GLY A 66 -1.40 3.07 5.17
C GLY A 66 -0.43 4.05 5.83
N ILE A 67 -0.02 3.79 7.08
CA ILE A 67 1.00 4.58 7.79
C ILE A 67 2.38 4.44 7.12
N MET A 68 2.78 3.22 6.73
CA MET A 68 4.05 2.98 6.06
C MET A 68 4.14 3.71 4.70
N VAL A 69 3.02 3.87 4.00
CA VAL A 69 2.95 4.64 2.74
C VAL A 69 3.23 6.13 2.94
N LEU A 70 2.89 6.70 4.09
CA LEU A 70 3.17 8.12 4.39
C LEU A 70 4.65 8.40 4.60
N ILE A 71 5.43 7.42 5.07
CA ILE A 71 6.85 7.58 5.33
C ILE A 71 7.62 7.30 4.02
N PRO A 72 8.31 8.30 3.42
CA PRO A 72 8.93 8.16 2.10
C PRO A 72 9.88 6.98 1.95
N ARG A 73 10.59 6.63 3.04
CA ARG A 73 11.55 5.52 3.09
C ARG A 73 10.89 4.14 3.12
N SER A 74 9.74 3.99 3.77
CA SER A 74 9.00 2.73 3.85
C SER A 74 7.85 2.62 2.85
N ALA A 75 7.56 3.70 2.11
CA ALA A 75 6.47 3.75 1.15
C ALA A 75 6.42 2.60 0.13
N PRO A 76 7.54 2.12 -0.47
CA PRO A 76 7.47 0.96 -1.36
C PRO A 76 7.08 -0.32 -0.60
N PHE A 77 7.57 -0.53 0.63
CA PHE A 77 7.19 -1.68 1.45
C PHE A 77 5.71 -1.64 1.86
N GLY A 78 5.22 -0.47 2.28
CA GLY A 78 3.80 -0.26 2.57
C GLY A 78 2.93 -0.51 1.34
N GLY A 79 3.33 0.01 0.18
CA GLY A 79 2.62 -0.20 -1.08
C GLY A 79 2.54 -1.68 -1.49
N VAL A 80 3.62 -2.45 -1.32
CA VAL A 80 3.62 -3.90 -1.60
C VAL A 80 2.72 -4.66 -0.61
N LEU A 81 2.77 -4.32 0.68
CA LEU A 81 1.92 -4.93 1.70
C LEU A 81 0.43 -4.70 1.40
N LEU A 82 0.07 -3.45 1.08
CA LEU A 82 -1.30 -3.08 0.72
C LEU A 82 -1.74 -3.73 -0.60
N ALA A 83 -0.88 -3.76 -1.61
CA ALA A 83 -1.18 -4.40 -2.89
C ALA A 83 -1.42 -5.92 -2.71
N THR A 84 -0.59 -6.60 -1.92
CA THR A 84 -0.76 -8.03 -1.61
C THR A 84 -2.08 -8.27 -0.87
N THR A 85 -2.42 -7.40 0.08
CA THR A 85 -3.70 -7.46 0.81
C THR A 85 -4.89 -7.30 -0.13
N MET A 86 -4.83 -6.34 -1.05
CA MET A 86 -5.91 -6.12 -2.04
C MET A 86 -6.02 -7.27 -3.05
N ALA A 87 -4.90 -7.86 -3.48
CA ALA A 87 -4.92 -9.05 -4.33
C ALA A 87 -5.64 -10.22 -3.64
N CYS A 88 -5.32 -10.46 -2.36
CA CYS A 88 -6.02 -11.47 -1.54
C CYS A 88 -7.52 -11.15 -1.41
N ALA A 89 -7.87 -9.89 -1.15
CA ALA A 89 -9.27 -9.46 -1.03
C ALA A 89 -10.07 -9.67 -2.33
N ILE A 90 -9.45 -9.43 -3.49
CA ILE A 90 -10.05 -9.69 -4.80
C ILE A 90 -10.26 -11.20 -4.99
N CYS A 91 -9.26 -12.04 -4.68
CA CYS A 91 -9.42 -13.49 -4.75
C CYS A 91 -10.58 -13.97 -3.86
N VAL A 92 -10.72 -13.46 -2.64
CA VAL A 92 -11.82 -13.82 -1.74
C VAL A 92 -13.18 -13.36 -2.31
N HIS A 93 -13.26 -12.16 -2.90
CA HIS A 93 -14.49 -11.69 -3.54
C HIS A 93 -14.91 -12.58 -4.71
N LEU A 94 -13.96 -12.96 -5.57
CA LEU A 94 -14.21 -13.77 -6.76
C LEU A 94 -14.53 -15.24 -6.42
N LEU A 95 -13.92 -15.79 -5.37
CA LEU A 95 -14.03 -17.21 -5.03
C LEU A 95 -15.11 -17.54 -4.00
N ARG A 96 -15.48 -16.59 -3.12
CA ARG A 96 -16.30 -16.88 -1.93
C ARG A 96 -17.58 -16.08 -1.85
N ILE A 97 -17.47 -14.76 -1.89
CA ILE A 97 -18.59 -13.87 -1.54
C ILE A 97 -19.51 -13.68 -2.74
N GLY A 98 -18.95 -13.49 -3.94
CA GLY A 98 -19.69 -12.95 -5.07
C GLY A 98 -20.09 -11.50 -4.79
N GLY A 99 -19.66 -10.56 -5.63
CA GLY A 99 -19.87 -9.12 -5.38
C GLY A 99 -19.02 -8.26 -6.28
N ASN A 100 -19.01 -6.95 -6.03
CA ASN A 100 -18.24 -6.01 -6.83
C ASN A 100 -16.82 -5.78 -6.24
N PRO A 101 -15.75 -6.33 -6.84
CA PRO A 101 -14.38 -6.13 -6.37
C PRO A 101 -13.82 -4.74 -6.75
N ALA A 102 -14.60 -3.84 -7.36
CA ALA A 102 -14.13 -2.54 -7.84
C ALA A 102 -13.39 -1.72 -6.77
N PRO A 103 -13.84 -1.60 -5.51
CA PRO A 103 -13.10 -0.83 -4.50
C PRO A 103 -11.70 -1.42 -4.24
N ALA A 104 -11.60 -2.75 -4.11
CA ALA A 104 -10.33 -3.43 -3.89
C ALA A 104 -9.41 -3.31 -5.12
N PHE A 105 -9.96 -3.35 -6.33
CA PHE A 105 -9.21 -3.17 -7.57
C PHE A 105 -8.65 -1.75 -7.71
N VAL A 106 -9.45 -0.72 -7.41
CA VAL A 106 -8.99 0.68 -7.43
C VAL A 106 -7.84 0.87 -6.43
N LEU A 107 -8.00 0.38 -5.19
CA LEU A 107 -6.96 0.47 -4.16
C LEU A 107 -5.70 -0.33 -4.52
N LEU A 108 -5.84 -1.46 -5.21
CA LEU A 108 -4.72 -2.24 -5.76
C LEU A 108 -3.93 -1.39 -6.78
N VAL A 109 -4.62 -0.79 -7.74
CA VAL A 109 -3.99 0.04 -8.78
C VAL A 109 -3.28 1.25 -8.18
N LEU A 110 -3.91 1.94 -7.22
CA LEU A 110 -3.30 3.09 -6.55
C LEU A 110 -2.08 2.69 -5.72
N SER A 111 -2.14 1.55 -5.02
CA SER A 111 -0.99 1.01 -4.26
C SER A 111 0.15 0.62 -5.18
N ALA A 112 -0.14 -0.08 -6.28
CA ALA A 112 0.83 -0.46 -7.30
C ALA A 112 1.47 0.77 -7.96
N ALA A 113 0.69 1.82 -8.22
CA ALA A 113 1.21 3.08 -8.74
C ALA A 113 2.23 3.71 -7.78
N ILE A 114 1.97 3.72 -6.46
CA ILE A 114 2.93 4.22 -5.47
C ILE A 114 4.24 3.42 -5.50
N VAL A 115 4.16 2.08 -5.56
CA VAL A 115 5.34 1.22 -5.66
C VAL A 115 6.12 1.53 -6.94
N TRP A 116 5.42 1.63 -8.08
CA TRP A 116 6.05 1.91 -9.37
C TRP A 116 6.73 3.26 -9.39
N LEU A 117 6.08 4.31 -8.90
CA LEU A 117 6.63 5.66 -8.93
C LEU A 117 7.78 5.86 -7.91
N ARG A 118 7.89 5.01 -6.88
CA ARG A 118 8.99 5.04 -5.90
C ARG A 118 10.05 3.96 -6.11
N ARG A 119 9.96 3.14 -7.17
CA ARG A 119 10.92 2.07 -7.48
C ARG A 119 12.38 2.54 -7.55
N ASP A 120 12.59 3.78 -7.98
CA ASP A 120 13.92 4.38 -8.08
C ASP A 120 14.61 4.51 -6.70
N GLN A 121 13.84 4.67 -5.62
CA GLN A 121 14.36 4.70 -4.25
C GLN A 121 14.78 3.30 -3.76
N LEU A 122 14.06 2.26 -4.20
CA LEU A 122 14.39 0.87 -3.89
C LEU A 122 15.69 0.46 -4.62
N ALA A 123 15.82 0.84 -5.88
CA ALA A 123 17.03 0.59 -6.68
C ALA A 123 18.28 1.28 -6.09
N SER A 124 18.15 2.50 -5.56
CA SER A 124 19.28 3.21 -4.94
C SER A 124 19.75 2.61 -3.61
N LEU A 125 18.86 1.94 -2.87
CA LEU A 125 19.22 1.27 -1.61
C LEU A 125 19.96 -0.05 -1.86
N LEU A 126 19.56 -0.78 -2.91
CA LEU A 126 20.19 -2.03 -3.33
C LEU A 126 21.55 -1.82 -3.99
N SER A 127 21.78 -0.69 -4.67
CA SER A 127 23.10 -0.37 -5.24
C SER A 127 24.11 0.09 -4.18
N SER A 128 23.64 0.68 -3.07
CA SER A 128 24.50 1.18 -1.99
C SER A 128 25.11 0.05 -1.13
N THR A 129 24.60 -1.17 -1.25
CA THR A 129 25.09 -2.35 -0.51
C THR A 129 26.31 -3.01 -1.17
N HIS A 130 26.63 -2.65 -2.42
CA HIS A 130 27.72 -3.29 -3.18
C HIS A 130 29.09 -2.60 -3.04
N SER A 131 29.19 -1.48 -2.31
CA SER A 131 30.41 -0.65 -2.25
C SER A 131 31.24 -0.81 -0.96
N THR A 132 30.90 -1.73 -0.05
CA THR A 132 31.54 -1.83 1.28
C THR A 132 32.49 -3.04 1.43
N SER A 133 33.14 -3.49 0.36
CA SER A 133 34.15 -4.56 0.44
C SER A 133 35.35 -4.31 -0.45
N THR A 134 36.07 -3.21 -0.21
CA THR A 134 37.48 -3.06 -0.60
C THR A 134 38.12 -1.95 0.24
N SER A 135 38.39 -2.22 1.52
CA SER A 135 39.44 -1.50 2.27
C SER A 135 39.66 -2.16 3.64
N VAL A 136 40.36 -3.31 3.67
CA VAL A 136 41.44 -3.61 4.63
C VAL A 136 42.39 -4.57 3.93
#